data_AF-A0A3D8VM51-F1
#
_entry.id   AF-A0A3D8VM51-F1
#
_cell.length_a   1.000
_cell.length_b   1.000
_cell.length_c   1.000
_cell.angle_alpha   90.00
_cell.angle_beta   90.00
_cell.angle_gamma   90.00
#
_symmetry.space_group_name_H-M   'P 1'
#
loop_
_entity.id
_entity.type
_entity.pdbx_description
1 polymer ?
#
loop_
_entity_poly.entity_id
_entity_poly.type
_entity_poly.pdbx_seq_one_letter_code
_entity_poly.pdbx_strand_id
1 'polypeptide(L)'
;EVELCLTTQQFERLASYTLHVAGYHSMYKQVLINRAVASEVSLPPLKKGMELYLHYKDADNELVRFIKDHPDLSEEKLVVLMIGTFRAYGLGDVQYLQLIRSVRASNQ
;
A
#
# COMPACT_ATOMS: atom_id res chain seq x y z
N GLU A 1 -11.02 -19.05 -15.92
CA GLU A 1 -9.74 -18.31 -15.76
C GLU A 1 -9.96 -16.90 -16.26
N VAL A 2 -9.22 -15.93 -15.73
CA VAL A 2 -9.24 -14.55 -16.22
C VAL A 2 -7.81 -14.11 -16.49
N GLU A 3 -7.63 -13.19 -17.43
CA GLU A 3 -6.32 -12.60 -17.70
C GLU A 3 -6.18 -11.29 -16.94
N LEU A 4 -5.11 -11.19 -16.14
CA LEU A 4 -4.72 -9.96 -15.46
C LEU A 4 -3.60 -9.30 -16.27
N CYS A 5 -3.92 -8.17 -16.92
CA CYS A 5 -2.94 -7.36 -17.64
C CYS A 5 -2.50 -6.17 -16.78
N LEU A 6 -1.21 -6.08 -16.51
CA LEU A 6 -0.59 -4.90 -15.93
C LEU A 6 -0.22 -3.93 -17.03
N THR A 7 -0.52 -2.64 -16.84
CA THR A 7 -0.22 -1.60 -17.81
C THR A 7 0.47 -0.40 -17.17
N THR A 8 1.18 0.38 -17.98
CA THR A 8 1.63 1.73 -17.61
C THR A 8 0.44 2.68 -17.48
N GLN A 9 0.71 3.91 -17.05
CA GLN A 9 -0.29 4.99 -17.08
C GLN A 9 -0.75 5.34 -18.50
N GLN A 10 0.07 5.04 -19.51
CA GLN A 10 -0.22 5.22 -20.93
C GLN A 10 -0.94 3.99 -21.53
N PHE A 11 -1.42 3.06 -20.68
CA PHE A 11 -2.06 1.80 -21.08
C PHE A 11 -1.16 0.85 -21.88
N GLU A 12 0.16 1.03 -21.83
CA GLU A 12 1.09 0.11 -22.46
C GLU A 12 1.23 -1.15 -21.61
N ARG A 13 1.17 -2.34 -22.23
CA ARG A 13 1.24 -3.61 -21.50
C ARG A 13 2.62 -3.84 -20.89
N LEU A 14 2.67 -4.02 -19.57
CA LEU A 14 3.86 -4.40 -18.82
C LEU A 14 3.97 -5.91 -18.64
N ALA A 15 2.88 -6.58 -18.26
CA ALA A 15 2.84 -8.02 -18.04
C ALA A 15 1.41 -8.56 -18.15
N SER A 16 1.27 -9.86 -18.44
CA SER A 16 0.01 -10.59 -18.38
C SER A 16 0.17 -11.80 -17.47
N TYR A 17 -0.86 -12.12 -16.70
CA TYR A 17 -0.92 -13.33 -15.88
C TYR A 17 -2.27 -14.03 -16.03
N THR A 18 -2.24 -15.35 -16.18
CA THR A 18 -3.46 -16.16 -16.09
C THR A 18 -3.82 -16.38 -14.63
N LEU A 19 -5.07 -16.10 -14.28
CA LEU A 19 -5.58 -16.13 -12.93
C LEU A 19 -6.71 -17.15 -12.78
N HIS A 20 -6.56 -18.03 -11.80
CA HIS A 20 -7.67 -18.82 -11.28
C HIS A 20 -8.36 -18.00 -10.17
N VAL A 21 -9.62 -17.63 -10.39
CA VAL A 21 -10.39 -16.77 -9.46
C VAL A 21 -10.76 -17.45 -8.14
N ALA A 22 -10.69 -18.79 -8.10
CA ALA A 22 -10.94 -19.54 -6.88
C ALA A 22 -9.95 -19.13 -5.77
N GLY A 23 -10.45 -18.95 -4.54
CA GLY A 23 -9.64 -18.57 -3.38
C GLY A 23 -9.50 -17.06 -3.13
N TYR A 24 -9.76 -16.19 -4.11
CA TYR A 24 -9.56 -14.73 -3.95
C TYR A 24 -10.47 -14.09 -2.91
N HIS A 25 -11.68 -14.59 -2.70
CA HIS A 25 -12.57 -14.13 -1.62
C HIS A 25 -12.01 -14.45 -0.23
N SER A 26 -11.46 -15.66 -0.07
CA SER A 26 -10.82 -16.05 1.19
C SER A 26 -9.57 -15.21 1.45
N MET A 27 -8.75 -15.01 0.41
CA MET A 27 -7.57 -14.17 0.48
C MET A 27 -7.92 -12.71 0.82
N TYR A 28 -8.98 -12.15 0.23
CA TYR A 28 -9.49 -10.83 0.57
C TYR A 28 -9.79 -10.73 2.08
N LYS A 29 -10.55 -11.68 2.63
CA LYS A 29 -10.87 -11.71 4.07
C LYS A 29 -9.60 -11.85 4.92
N GLN A 30 -8.70 -12.75 4.55
CA GLN A 30 -7.47 -12.99 5.30
C GLN A 30 -6.57 -11.75 5.35
N VAL A 31 -6.37 -11.07 4.22
CA VAL A 31 -5.42 -9.96 4.12
C VAL A 31 -6.03 -8.65 4.56
N LEU A 32 -7.21 -8.28 4.03
CA LEU A 32 -7.78 -6.95 4.27
C LEU A 32 -8.62 -6.86 5.54
N ILE A 33 -9.23 -7.96 5.99
CA ILE A 33 -10.05 -7.98 7.20
C ILE A 33 -9.22 -8.49 8.38
N ASN A 34 -8.62 -9.67 8.25
CA ASN A 34 -7.87 -10.31 9.34
C ASN A 34 -6.41 -9.84 9.42
N ARG A 35 -5.94 -9.03 8.47
CA ARG A 35 -4.58 -8.48 8.44
C ARG A 35 -3.47 -9.54 8.56
N ALA A 36 -3.69 -10.68 7.92
CA ALA A 36 -2.76 -11.80 7.93
C ALA A 36 -2.16 -12.03 6.54
N VAL A 37 -0.92 -12.48 6.51
CA VAL A 37 -0.24 -12.88 5.27
C VAL A 37 -0.96 -14.07 4.65
N ALA A 38 -1.22 -14.01 3.35
CA ALA A 38 -1.68 -15.15 2.57
C ALA A 38 -0.46 -15.92 2.03
N SER A 39 -0.29 -17.17 2.47
CA SER A 39 0.87 -18.00 2.13
C SER A 39 0.91 -18.43 0.65
N GLU A 40 -0.25 -18.45 -0.02
CA GLU A 40 -0.44 -19.01 -1.35
C GLU A 40 -0.78 -17.94 -2.40
N VAL A 41 0.07 -16.91 -2.54
CA VAL A 41 -0.11 -15.91 -3.59
C VAL A 41 0.91 -16.11 -4.70
N SER A 42 0.42 -16.64 -5.81
CA SER A 42 1.21 -16.97 -7.01
C SER A 42 1.59 -15.74 -7.85
N LEU A 43 0.91 -14.61 -7.68
CA LEU A 43 1.16 -13.38 -8.41
C LEU A 43 2.18 -12.49 -7.68
N PRO A 44 3.41 -12.31 -8.20
CA PRO A 44 4.41 -11.47 -7.54
C PRO A 44 3.97 -10.03 -7.27
N PRO A 45 3.28 -9.32 -8.20
CA PRO A 45 2.79 -7.97 -7.96
C PRO A 45 1.76 -7.91 -6.81
N LEU A 46 0.87 -8.90 -6.74
CA LEU A 46 -0.13 -8.97 -5.68
C LEU A 46 0.54 -9.28 -4.34
N LYS A 47 1.49 -10.22 -4.31
CA LYS A 47 2.31 -10.51 -3.13
C LYS A 47 2.98 -9.24 -2.59
N LYS A 48 3.64 -8.48 -3.46
CA LYS A 48 4.29 -7.22 -3.06
C LYS A 48 3.28 -6.20 -2.53
N GLY A 49 2.11 -6.07 -3.16
CA GLY A 49 1.05 -5.18 -2.70
C GLY A 49 0.54 -5.52 -1.30
N MET A 50 0.35 -6.81 -1.00
CA MET A 50 -0.04 -7.26 0.34
C MET A 50 1.04 -7.00 1.39
N GLU A 51 2.31 -7.28 1.05
CA GLU A 51 3.45 -6.99 1.95
C GLU A 51 3.49 -5.50 2.30
N LEU A 52 3.38 -4.62 1.31
CA LEU A 52 3.35 -3.16 1.53
C LEU A 52 2.11 -2.73 2.32
N TYR A 53 0.93 -3.31 2.03
CA TYR A 53 -0.31 -3.05 2.76
C TYR A 53 -0.20 -3.38 4.26
N LEU A 54 0.42 -4.51 4.60
CA LEU A 54 0.60 -4.90 5.99
C LEU A 54 1.68 -4.04 6.66
N HIS A 55 2.81 -3.84 5.98
CA HIS A 55 3.97 -3.10 6.49
C HIS A 55 3.66 -1.62 6.80
N TYR A 56 2.87 -0.93 5.98
CA TYR A 56 2.56 0.48 6.26
C TYR A 56 1.69 0.69 7.52
N LYS A 57 1.06 -0.38 8.01
CA LYS A 57 0.28 -0.37 9.26
C LYS A 57 1.14 -0.64 10.50
N ASP A 58 2.40 -1.03 10.33
CA ASP A 58 3.32 -1.21 11.44
C ASP A 58 3.64 0.13 12.11
N ALA A 59 3.84 0.09 13.43
CA ALA A 59 4.10 1.29 14.23
C ALA A 59 5.45 1.95 13.93
N ASP A 60 6.37 1.19 13.35
CA ASP A 60 7.68 1.66 12.91
C ASP A 60 7.95 1.17 11.48
N ASN A 61 7.85 2.08 10.53
CA ASN A 61 8.21 1.86 9.14
C ASN A 61 8.78 3.16 8.55
N GLU A 62 9.24 3.10 7.30
CA GLU A 62 9.79 4.27 6.60
C GLU A 62 8.80 5.43 6.46
N LEU A 63 7.49 5.18 6.38
CA LEU A 63 6.49 6.26 6.32
C LEU A 63 6.39 6.98 7.66
N VAL A 64 6.34 6.24 8.75
CA VAL A 64 6.29 6.80 10.12
C VAL A 64 7.55 7.62 10.40
N ARG A 65 8.73 7.09 10.08
CA ARG A 65 10.00 7.81 10.24
C ARG A 65 10.02 9.08 9.39
N PHE A 66 9.61 8.99 8.12
CA PHE A 66 9.51 10.15 7.25
C PHE A 66 8.60 11.25 7.80
N ILE A 67 7.46 10.88 8.41
CA ILE A 67 6.55 11.85 9.05
C ILE A 67 7.23 12.51 10.26
N LYS A 68 7.94 11.74 11.08
CA LYS A 68 8.65 12.23 12.28
C LYS A 68 9.79 13.18 11.92
N ASP A 69 10.48 12.94 10.80
CA ASP A 69 11.60 13.76 10.33
C ASP A 69 11.15 15.10 9.69
N HIS A 70 9.84 15.31 9.51
CA HIS A 70 9.27 16.54 8.93
C HIS A 70 8.18 17.16 9.84
N PRO A 71 8.51 17.57 11.07
CA PRO A 71 7.54 18.12 12.02
C PRO A 71 6.95 19.47 11.55
N ASP A 72 7.74 20.28 10.85
CA ASP A 72 7.39 21.66 10.49
C ASP A 72 6.56 21.78 9.21
N LEU A 73 6.39 20.68 8.46
CA LEU A 73 5.54 20.68 7.26
C LEU A 73 4.06 20.65 7.62
N SER A 74 3.25 21.41 6.88
CA SER A 74 1.79 21.24 6.94
C SER A 74 1.41 19.85 6.45
N GLU A 75 0.27 19.34 6.89
CA GLU A 75 -0.21 18.01 6.50
C GLU A 75 -0.33 17.89 4.98
N GLU A 76 -0.83 18.92 4.30
CA GLU A 76 -1.03 18.94 2.86
C GLU A 76 0.30 18.86 2.09
N LYS A 77 1.30 19.64 2.52
CA LYS A 77 2.64 19.61 1.91
C LYS A 77 3.30 18.26 2.11
N LEU A 78 3.14 17.67 3.29
CA LEU A 78 3.70 16.37 3.62
C LEU A 78 3.01 15.26 2.81
N VAL A 79 1.69 15.30 2.62
CA VAL A 79 0.96 14.36 1.75
C VAL A 79 1.52 14.38 0.32
N VAL A 80 1.68 15.57 -0.28
CA VAL A 80 2.21 15.69 -1.65
C VAL A 80 3.61 15.07 -1.75
N LEU A 81 4.46 15.34 -0.76
CA LEU A 81 5.81 14.79 -0.72
C LEU A 81 5.80 13.26 -0.57
N MET A 82 4.95 12.72 0.31
CA MET A 82 4.82 11.28 0.52
C MET A 82 4.28 10.55 -0.72
N ILE A 83 3.30 11.11 -1.43
CA ILE A 83 2.81 10.53 -2.69
C ILE A 83 3.94 10.43 -3.72
N GLY A 84 4.79 11.44 -3.83
CA GLY A 84 5.93 11.44 -4.75
C GLY A 84 7.02 10.42 -4.38
N THR A 85 7.36 10.35 -3.09
CA THR A 85 8.44 9.52 -2.54
C THR A 85 8.06 8.04 -2.44
N PHE A 86 6.84 7.75 -1.98
CA PHE A 86 6.41 6.40 -1.62
C PHE A 86 5.37 5.82 -2.59
N ARG A 87 5.52 6.10 -3.89
CA ARG A 87 4.58 5.66 -4.94
C ARG A 87 4.26 4.17 -4.93
N ALA A 88 5.23 3.33 -4.56
CA ALA A 88 5.06 1.88 -4.53
C ALA A 88 3.96 1.41 -3.57
N TYR A 89 3.65 2.17 -2.52
CA TYR A 89 2.60 1.84 -1.57
C TYR A 89 1.19 2.01 -2.14
N GLY A 90 1.02 2.81 -3.21
CA GLY A 90 -0.27 3.05 -3.85
C GLY A 90 -1.30 3.75 -2.95
N LEU A 91 -0.86 4.40 -1.87
CA LEU A 91 -1.75 5.11 -0.94
C LEU A 91 -2.20 6.45 -1.54
N GLY A 92 -3.48 6.76 -1.34
CA GLY A 92 -4.06 8.06 -1.68
C GLY A 92 -3.78 9.14 -0.64
N ASP A 93 -4.17 10.35 -0.97
CA ASP A 93 -4.10 11.54 -0.12
C ASP A 93 -4.81 11.36 1.23
N VAL A 94 -6.03 10.83 1.24
CA VAL A 94 -6.81 10.57 2.46
C VAL A 94 -6.06 9.60 3.39
N GLN A 95 -5.44 8.56 2.84
CA GLN A 95 -4.73 7.55 3.62
C GLN A 95 -3.44 8.13 4.22
N TYR A 96 -2.69 8.91 3.45
CA TYR A 96 -1.51 9.60 3.97
C TYR A 96 -1.88 10.63 5.03
N LEU A 97 -2.94 11.41 4.82
CA LEU A 97 -3.42 12.41 5.77
C LEU A 97 -3.78 11.78 7.13
N GLN A 98 -4.50 10.65 7.10
CA GLN A 98 -4.83 9.88 8.30
C GLN A 98 -3.58 9.34 9.01
N LEU A 99 -2.60 8.84 8.26
CA LEU A 99 -1.35 8.34 8.82
C LEU A 99 -0.56 9.47 9.50
N ILE A 100 -0.41 10.62 8.84
CA ILE A 100 0.28 11.81 9.37
C ILE A 100 -0.32 12.23 10.71
N ARG A 101 -1.65 12.38 10.75
CA ARG A 101 -2.39 12.75 11.96
C ARG A 101 -2.18 11.74 13.09
N SER A 102 -2.27 10.46 12.77
CA SER A 102 -2.09 9.38 13.74
C SER A 102 -0.69 9.36 14.34
N VAL A 103 0.35 9.52 13.51
CA VAL A 103 1.75 9.58 13.95
C VAL A 103 2.02 10.80 14.82
N ARG A 104 1.54 11.98 14.40
CA ARG A 104 1.74 13.24 15.15
C ARG A 104 1.01 13.25 16.49
N ALA A 105 -0.21 12.70 16.54
CA ALA A 105 -0.96 12.55 17.79
C ALA A 105 -0.31 11.57 18.78
N SER A 106 0.46 10.59 18.29
CA SER A 106 1.16 9.62 19.14
C SER A 106 2.52 10.11 19.68
N ASN A 107 3.01 11.25 19.20
CA ASN A 107 4.27 11.88 19.66
C ASN A 107 4.03 13.02 20.67
N GLN A 108 2.76 13.31 21.00
CA GLN A 108 2.36 14.23 22.07
C GLN A 108 2.09 13.44 23.35
#